data_AF-A0A0F8WUQ6-F1
#
_entry.id   AF-A0A0F8WUQ6-F1
#
_cell.length_a   1.000
_cell.length_b   1.000
_cell.length_c   1.000
_cell.angle_alpha   90.00
_cell.angle_beta   90.00
_cell.angle_gamma   90.00
#
_symmetry.space_group_name_H-M   'P 1'
#
loop_
_entity.id
_entity.type
_entity.pdbx_description
1 polymer ?
#
loop_
_entity_poly.entity_id
_entity_poly.type
_entity_poly.pdbx_seq_one_letter_code
_entity_poly.pdbx_strand_id
1 'polypeptide(L)'
;FLIIPELYGIINGTEGQFFDIPTPGRQNSAGFLEMIEDIQFSAERGFFDAPFDLTLNTNTVGASIYYTTDGTMPSETNGTPYTEPIPITTTTTFRAVAIKESYLSTDVDTHTYVFLDHVLTQTGAGFPTTWGNYVTGAMVGQSVPADYEMDQEVVTDPRYEGRLKDDLLAIPTISLVADSRDLFDLVDGIYVNSWMTGRAWERPVSVEMFDGNGQTMFQVNAGLRIHGGASRYPSWSAKHNFRLLFKREYGPTKLKYPLFGEDATDEFDTLILRLPGVGDTWSGPIWGSNWVSYLNDQWVIDTQRDLGSLASHTSWAHLYVNGLYWGLYRPIERPNAAFAASYL
;
A
#
# COMPACT_ATOMS: atom_id res chain seq x y z
N PHE A 1 -25.30 -31.78 2.75
CA PHE A 1 -24.39 -32.71 2.04
C PHE A 1 -22.98 -32.19 2.23
N LEU A 2 -22.18 -32.88 3.05
CA LEU A 2 -20.77 -32.56 3.23
C LEU A 2 -20.01 -33.26 2.10
N ILE A 3 -19.50 -32.51 1.13
CA ILE A 3 -18.59 -33.06 0.13
C ILE A 3 -17.24 -33.16 0.83
N ILE A 4 -16.74 -34.37 1.02
CA ILE A 4 -15.36 -34.62 1.44
C ILE A 4 -14.56 -34.62 0.14
N PRO A 5 -13.79 -33.56 -0.18
CA PRO A 5 -12.95 -33.58 -1.36
C PRO A 5 -11.85 -34.62 -1.16
N GLU A 6 -11.83 -35.62 -2.03
CA GLU A 6 -10.78 -36.64 -2.08
C GLU A 6 -9.77 -36.23 -3.16
N LEU A 7 -8.53 -35.91 -2.75
CA LEU A 7 -7.47 -35.51 -3.67
C LEU A 7 -6.75 -36.78 -4.17
N TYR A 8 -6.97 -37.15 -5.43
CA TYR A 8 -6.19 -38.19 -6.11
C TYR A 8 -5.05 -37.55 -6.89
N GLY A 9 -3.81 -37.74 -6.42
CA GLY A 9 -2.60 -37.34 -7.12
C GLY A 9 -1.90 -38.56 -7.74
N ILE A 10 -1.54 -38.48 -9.02
CA ILE A 10 -0.61 -39.43 -9.66
C ILE A 10 0.75 -38.72 -9.71
N ILE A 11 1.71 -39.20 -8.92
CA ILE A 11 3.08 -38.67 -8.96
C ILE A 11 3.84 -39.44 -10.04
N ASN A 12 4.25 -38.74 -11.11
CA ASN A 12 5.21 -39.25 -12.09
C ASN A 12 6.62 -38.77 -11.69
N GLY A 13 7.21 -39.38 -10.66
CA GLY A 13 8.52 -39.00 -10.13
C GLY A 13 8.85 -39.66 -8.78
N THR A 14 10.10 -39.56 -8.35
CA THR A 14 10.59 -40.10 -7.06
C THR A 14 10.72 -39.03 -5.96
N GLU A 15 10.51 -37.76 -6.28
CA GLU A 15 10.71 -36.62 -5.38
C GLU A 15 9.43 -35.79 -5.25
N GLY A 16 9.19 -35.24 -4.05
CA GLY A 16 8.09 -34.31 -3.81
C GLY A 16 8.35 -32.97 -4.50
N GLN A 17 7.30 -32.30 -4.97
CA GLN A 17 7.40 -31.02 -5.66
C GLN A 17 6.41 -30.00 -5.08
N PHE A 18 6.77 -28.73 -5.16
CA PHE A 18 5.91 -27.60 -4.84
C PHE A 18 5.22 -27.06 -6.10
N PHE A 19 3.99 -26.58 -5.97
CA PHE A 19 3.23 -25.97 -7.06
C PHE A 19 2.69 -24.63 -6.60
N ASP A 20 2.94 -23.60 -7.38
CA ASP A 20 2.50 -22.21 -7.15
C ASP A 20 1.10 -21.94 -7.71
N ILE A 21 0.72 -22.63 -8.80
CA ILE A 21 -0.57 -22.50 -9.47
C ILE A 21 -1.44 -23.72 -9.18
N PRO A 22 -2.57 -23.56 -8.46
CA PRO A 22 -3.54 -24.63 -8.30
C PRO A 22 -4.18 -25.02 -9.65
N THR A 23 -4.16 -26.31 -9.98
CA THR A 23 -4.74 -26.87 -11.22
C THR A 23 -5.91 -27.82 -10.92
N PRO A 24 -7.00 -27.36 -10.27
CA PRO A 24 -8.12 -28.23 -9.93
C PRO A 24 -8.76 -28.85 -11.17
N GLY A 25 -8.88 -30.18 -11.18
CA GLY A 25 -9.46 -30.94 -12.29
C GLY A 25 -8.60 -30.98 -13.56
N ARG A 26 -7.34 -30.54 -13.50
CA ARG A 26 -6.35 -30.61 -14.59
C ARG A 26 -5.02 -31.18 -14.08
N GLN A 27 -4.15 -31.59 -15.00
CA GLN A 27 -2.79 -31.98 -14.65
C GLN A 27 -2.00 -30.76 -14.13
N ASN A 28 -1.18 -30.96 -13.10
CA ASN A 28 -0.27 -29.93 -12.59
C ASN A 28 0.80 -29.57 -13.64
N SER A 29 1.31 -28.34 -13.59
CA SER A 29 2.49 -27.90 -14.34
C SER A 29 3.77 -28.60 -13.84
N ALA A 30 4.94 -28.27 -14.40
CA ALA A 30 6.19 -28.66 -13.77
C ALA A 30 6.27 -28.03 -12.36
N GLY A 31 6.53 -28.85 -11.34
CA GLY A 31 6.67 -28.38 -9.97
C GLY A 31 8.10 -27.98 -9.66
N PHE A 32 8.27 -27.27 -8.54
CA PHE A 32 9.56 -26.84 -8.02
C PHE A 32 10.10 -27.86 -7.02
N LEU A 33 11.42 -28.01 -6.97
CA LEU A 33 12.06 -28.98 -6.08
C LEU A 33 12.01 -28.51 -4.61
N GLU A 34 12.15 -27.22 -4.39
CA GLU A 34 12.29 -26.62 -3.06
C GLU A 34 11.90 -25.13 -3.11
N MET A 35 11.69 -24.52 -1.95
CA MET A 35 11.42 -23.09 -1.80
C MET A 35 12.70 -22.36 -1.41
N ILE A 36 12.92 -21.17 -1.96
CA ILE A 36 14.04 -20.31 -1.57
C ILE A 36 13.76 -19.73 -0.17
N GLU A 37 14.77 -19.77 0.71
CA GLU A 37 14.75 -19.06 1.99
C GLU A 37 14.66 -17.54 1.80
N ASP A 38 13.90 -16.91 2.69
CA ASP A 38 13.58 -15.49 2.68
C ASP A 38 14.81 -14.57 2.60
N ILE A 39 14.63 -13.37 2.05
CA ILE A 39 15.71 -12.41 1.88
C ILE A 39 15.95 -11.69 3.21
N GLN A 40 17.19 -11.68 3.64
CA GLN A 40 17.64 -10.96 4.82
C GLN A 40 18.18 -9.58 4.42
N PHE A 41 17.51 -8.54 4.88
CA PHE A 41 17.95 -7.15 4.76
C PHE A 41 18.82 -6.76 5.96
N SER A 42 19.87 -5.97 5.74
CA SER A 42 20.66 -5.42 6.86
C SER A 42 20.00 -4.26 7.60
N ALA A 43 18.93 -3.70 7.04
CA ALA A 43 18.16 -2.63 7.62
C ALA A 43 16.66 -2.90 7.45
N GLU A 44 15.91 -2.76 8.53
CA GLU A 44 14.45 -2.80 8.50
C GLU A 44 13.87 -1.56 7.80
N ARG A 45 12.64 -1.67 7.30
CA ARG A 45 11.87 -0.51 6.86
C ARG A 45 11.69 0.50 8.00
N GLY A 46 11.49 1.77 7.69
CA GLY A 46 11.27 2.80 8.73
C GLY A 46 11.97 4.12 8.45
N PHE A 47 12.28 4.85 9.52
CA PHE A 47 12.84 6.19 9.46
C PHE A 47 14.37 6.20 9.66
N PHE A 48 15.07 7.03 8.89
CA PHE A 48 16.53 7.13 8.88
C PHE A 48 16.98 8.60 8.86
N ASP A 49 17.96 8.91 9.70
CA ASP A 49 18.57 10.25 9.80
C ASP A 49 19.90 10.38 9.05
N ALA A 50 20.47 9.26 8.59
CA ALA A 50 21.75 9.23 7.89
C ALA A 50 21.76 8.18 6.76
N PRO A 51 22.44 8.46 5.64
CA PRO A 51 22.66 7.47 4.59
C PRO A 51 23.36 6.21 5.10
N PHE A 52 23.06 5.07 4.48
CA PHE A 52 23.66 3.78 4.81
C PHE A 52 23.79 2.89 3.57
N ASP A 53 24.63 1.86 3.67
CA ASP A 53 24.76 0.84 2.63
C ASP A 53 23.86 -0.36 2.97
N LEU A 54 22.84 -0.59 2.16
CA LEU A 54 21.94 -1.73 2.30
C LEU A 54 22.59 -2.99 1.74
N THR A 55 22.63 -4.06 2.54
CA THR A 55 23.07 -5.37 2.11
C THR A 55 21.93 -6.38 2.17
N LEU A 56 21.89 -7.27 1.18
CA LEU A 56 20.91 -8.35 1.05
C LEU A 56 21.64 -9.70 1.11
N ASN A 57 20.98 -10.70 1.70
CA ASN A 57 21.48 -12.07 1.73
C ASN A 57 20.31 -13.07 1.65
N THR A 58 20.57 -14.28 1.17
CA THR A 58 19.70 -15.44 1.35
C THR A 58 20.57 -16.65 1.69
N ASN A 59 20.12 -17.52 2.58
CA ASN A 59 20.87 -18.74 2.90
C ASN A 59 20.76 -19.79 1.79
N THR A 60 19.90 -19.58 0.78
CA THR A 60 19.75 -20.50 -0.34
C THR A 60 20.94 -20.40 -1.27
N VAL A 61 21.87 -21.36 -1.15
CA VAL A 61 23.08 -21.41 -1.97
C VAL A 61 22.73 -21.44 -3.46
N GLY A 62 23.32 -20.52 -4.21
CA GLY A 62 23.16 -20.41 -5.67
C GLY A 62 21.90 -19.67 -6.12
N ALA A 63 21.13 -19.07 -5.20
CA ALA A 63 20.08 -18.13 -5.57
C ALA A 63 20.66 -16.74 -5.89
N SER A 64 20.07 -16.08 -6.89
CA SER A 64 20.39 -14.70 -7.28
C SER A 64 19.29 -13.76 -6.77
N ILE A 65 19.68 -12.65 -6.14
CA ILE A 65 18.73 -11.63 -5.69
C ILE A 65 18.64 -10.55 -6.76
N TYR A 66 17.41 -10.17 -7.12
CA TYR A 66 17.11 -9.06 -8.02
C TYR A 66 16.27 -8.02 -7.30
N TYR A 67 16.47 -6.74 -7.61
CA TYR A 67 15.76 -5.64 -6.96
C TYR A 67 15.32 -4.54 -7.92
N THR A 68 14.36 -3.74 -7.47
CA THR A 68 13.85 -2.53 -8.13
C THR A 68 13.62 -1.43 -7.10
N THR A 69 13.74 -0.18 -7.55
CA THR A 69 13.50 1.02 -6.71
C THR A 69 12.45 1.97 -7.29
N ASP A 70 11.79 1.55 -8.37
CA ASP A 70 10.79 2.34 -9.12
C ASP A 70 9.34 1.90 -8.84
N GLY A 71 9.16 1.02 -7.86
CA GLY A 71 7.87 0.46 -7.46
C GLY A 71 7.43 -0.76 -8.27
N THR A 72 8.12 -1.13 -9.37
CA THR A 72 7.79 -2.34 -10.15
C THR A 72 8.15 -3.62 -9.38
N MET A 73 7.47 -4.74 -9.64
CA MET A 73 7.88 -6.03 -9.07
C MET A 73 9.19 -6.50 -9.74
N PRO A 74 10.26 -6.81 -8.98
CA PRO A 74 11.50 -7.28 -9.55
C PRO A 74 11.36 -8.67 -10.16
N SER A 75 12.14 -8.93 -11.20
CA SER A 75 12.29 -10.22 -11.89
C SER A 75 13.66 -10.28 -12.55
N GLU A 76 14.05 -11.42 -13.13
CA GLU A 76 15.28 -11.51 -13.92
C GLU A 76 15.31 -10.57 -15.14
N THR A 77 14.14 -10.10 -15.61
CA THR A 77 14.02 -9.31 -16.85
C THR A 77 13.94 -7.81 -16.67
N ASN A 78 13.47 -7.34 -15.50
CA ASN A 78 13.33 -5.92 -15.19
C ASN A 78 14.09 -5.51 -13.91
N GLY A 79 14.51 -6.46 -13.08
CA GLY A 79 15.24 -6.21 -11.84
C GLY A 79 16.73 -6.06 -12.08
N THR A 80 17.36 -5.29 -11.20
CA THR A 80 18.82 -5.16 -11.15
C THR A 80 19.37 -6.30 -10.29
N PRO A 81 20.37 -7.07 -10.75
CA PRO A 81 20.99 -8.09 -9.91
C PRO A 81 21.74 -7.45 -8.75
N TYR A 82 21.54 -7.96 -7.54
CA TYR A 82 22.28 -7.54 -6.35
C TYR A 82 23.65 -8.23 -6.32
N THR A 83 24.72 -7.45 -6.48
CA THR A 83 26.11 -7.94 -6.46
C THR A 83 26.99 -7.24 -5.44
N GLU A 84 26.57 -6.09 -4.93
CA GLU A 84 27.30 -5.24 -3.99
C GLU A 84 26.33 -4.43 -3.11
N PRO A 85 26.77 -3.93 -1.94
CA PRO A 85 25.94 -3.08 -1.09
C PRO A 85 25.38 -1.85 -1.84
N ILE A 86 24.14 -1.50 -1.56
CA ILE A 86 23.41 -0.43 -2.26
C ILE A 86 23.34 0.81 -1.36
N PRO A 87 23.89 1.97 -1.78
CA PRO A 87 23.81 3.18 -0.98
C PRO A 87 22.37 3.72 -0.98
N ILE A 88 21.76 3.80 0.21
CA ILE A 88 20.47 4.44 0.45
C ILE A 88 20.73 5.81 1.06
N THR A 89 20.61 6.85 0.22
CA THR A 89 20.89 8.24 0.62
C THR A 89 19.65 9.08 0.79
N THR A 90 18.50 8.62 0.31
CA THR A 90 17.23 9.34 0.28
C THR A 90 16.07 8.40 0.57
N THR A 91 14.87 8.97 0.77
CA THR A 91 13.64 8.16 0.82
C THR A 91 13.56 7.26 -0.40
N THR A 92 13.46 5.97 -0.17
CA THR A 92 13.58 4.93 -1.21
C THR A 92 12.61 3.81 -0.90
N THR A 93 11.77 3.47 -1.87
CA THR A 93 11.03 2.21 -1.87
C THR A 93 11.90 1.15 -2.52
N PHE A 94 12.15 0.05 -1.83
CA PHE A 94 13.04 -1.00 -2.29
C PHE A 94 12.30 -2.32 -2.35
N ARG A 95 12.30 -2.98 -3.51
CA ARG A 95 11.66 -4.30 -3.68
C ARG A 95 12.68 -5.32 -4.11
N ALA A 96 12.67 -6.52 -3.53
CA ALA A 96 13.61 -7.59 -3.85
C ALA A 96 12.92 -8.94 -4.03
N VAL A 97 13.51 -9.80 -4.84
CA VAL A 97 13.11 -11.21 -5.01
C VAL A 97 14.37 -12.06 -5.19
N ALA A 98 14.38 -13.25 -4.59
CA ALA A 98 15.43 -14.24 -4.82
C ALA A 98 14.93 -15.30 -5.82
N ILE A 99 15.75 -15.61 -6.81
CA ILE A 99 15.40 -16.50 -7.92
C ILE A 99 16.51 -17.53 -8.11
N LYS A 100 16.10 -18.78 -8.33
CA LYS A 100 16.98 -19.90 -8.65
C LYS A 100 16.24 -20.87 -9.57
N GLU A 101 16.91 -21.35 -10.60
CA GLU A 101 16.31 -22.30 -11.55
C GLU A 101 15.78 -23.55 -10.82
N SER A 102 14.58 -24.00 -11.18
CA SER A 102 13.87 -25.16 -10.59
C SER A 102 13.46 -25.02 -9.12
N TYR A 103 13.64 -23.85 -8.51
CA TYR A 103 13.16 -23.52 -7.16
C TYR A 103 11.97 -22.58 -7.24
N LEU A 104 11.07 -22.66 -6.25
CA LEU A 104 10.01 -21.66 -6.10
C LEU A 104 10.66 -20.40 -5.54
N SER A 105 10.60 -19.30 -6.30
CA SER A 105 11.09 -17.99 -5.88
C SER A 105 10.44 -17.53 -4.58
N THR A 106 11.11 -16.65 -3.85
CA THR A 106 10.51 -15.96 -2.71
C THR A 106 9.31 -15.12 -3.17
N ASP A 107 8.45 -14.73 -2.25
CA ASP A 107 7.63 -13.54 -2.47
C ASP A 107 8.51 -12.30 -2.59
N VAL A 108 7.91 -11.21 -3.08
CA VAL A 108 8.60 -9.94 -3.23
C VAL A 108 8.60 -9.22 -1.89
N ASP A 109 9.76 -9.13 -1.27
CA ASP A 109 9.97 -8.27 -0.12
C ASP A 109 9.98 -6.82 -0.54
N THR A 110 9.34 -5.98 0.26
CA THR A 110 9.34 -4.53 0.04
C THR A 110 9.72 -3.86 1.34
N HIS A 111 10.69 -2.94 1.28
CA HIS A 111 11.11 -2.08 2.39
C HIS A 111 11.02 -0.63 1.93
N THR A 112 10.31 0.20 2.69
CA THR A 112 10.36 1.66 2.53
C THR A 112 11.29 2.27 3.58
N TYR A 113 12.34 2.95 3.11
CA TYR A 113 13.26 3.74 3.93
C TYR A 113 12.88 5.21 3.79
N VAL A 114 12.54 5.89 4.88
CA VAL A 114 12.04 7.27 4.90
C VAL A 114 13.05 8.20 5.56
N PHE A 115 13.43 9.27 4.85
CA PHE A 115 14.27 10.34 5.35
C PHE A 115 13.41 11.58 5.54
N LEU A 116 13.09 11.94 6.79
CA LEU A 116 12.15 13.02 7.08
C LEU A 116 12.61 14.37 6.53
N ASP A 117 13.91 14.65 6.51
CA ASP A 117 14.44 15.88 5.89
C ASP A 117 14.06 15.96 4.40
N HIS A 118 14.07 14.84 3.68
CA HIS A 118 13.64 14.80 2.28
C HIS A 118 12.13 14.85 2.12
N VAL A 119 11.38 14.34 3.10
CA VAL A 119 9.92 14.47 3.12
C VAL A 119 9.53 15.94 3.22
N LEU A 120 10.15 16.70 4.13
CA LEU A 120 9.85 18.12 4.35
C LEU A 120 10.17 19.00 3.13
N THR A 121 11.08 18.56 2.27
CA THR A 121 11.44 19.24 1.02
C THR A 121 11.02 18.46 -0.22
N GLN A 122 10.07 17.52 -0.10
CA GLN A 122 9.72 16.63 -1.19
C GLN A 122 9.17 17.39 -2.39
N THR A 123 9.41 16.83 -3.57
CA THR A 123 8.88 17.34 -4.84
C THR A 123 8.22 16.22 -5.62
N GLY A 124 7.49 16.55 -6.68
CA GLY A 124 6.97 15.56 -7.64
C GLY A 124 8.00 14.98 -8.61
N ALA A 125 9.30 15.09 -8.33
CA ALA A 125 10.35 14.64 -9.25
C ALA A 125 10.22 13.13 -9.53
N GLY A 126 10.19 12.76 -10.82
CA GLY A 126 9.97 11.37 -11.25
C GLY A 126 8.49 10.94 -11.31
N PHE A 127 7.55 11.80 -10.89
CA PHE A 127 6.11 11.55 -10.97
C PHE A 127 5.45 12.41 -12.05
N PRO A 128 4.27 11.98 -12.56
CA PRO A 128 3.53 12.77 -13.56
C PRO A 128 3.07 14.10 -13.00
N THR A 129 3.20 15.18 -13.78
CA THR A 129 2.81 16.54 -13.37
C THR A 129 1.29 16.77 -13.32
N THR A 130 0.50 15.78 -13.73
CA THR A 130 -0.98 15.83 -13.70
C THR A 130 -1.56 14.52 -13.21
N TRP A 131 -2.73 14.61 -12.58
CA TRP A 131 -3.54 13.45 -12.16
C TRP A 131 -4.70 13.22 -13.12
N GLY A 132 -4.41 13.21 -14.42
CA GLY A 132 -5.41 13.05 -15.46
C GLY A 132 -6.18 14.34 -15.76
N ASN A 133 -7.45 14.18 -16.13
CA ASN A 133 -8.32 15.30 -16.51
C ASN A 133 -9.60 15.30 -15.68
N TYR A 134 -10.18 16.48 -15.49
CA TYR A 134 -11.51 16.60 -14.90
C TYR A 134 -12.54 15.91 -15.80
N VAL A 135 -13.41 15.10 -15.20
CA VAL A 135 -14.48 14.35 -15.90
C VAL A 135 -15.88 14.82 -15.54
N THR A 136 -16.01 15.75 -14.60
CA THR A 136 -17.29 16.37 -14.22
C THR A 136 -17.11 17.86 -13.94
N GLY A 137 -18.20 18.63 -14.05
CA GLY A 137 -18.22 20.07 -13.75
C GLY A 137 -17.77 20.98 -14.90
N ALA A 138 -17.50 22.24 -14.59
CA ALA A 138 -17.16 23.26 -15.60
C ALA A 138 -15.76 23.10 -16.21
N MET A 139 -14.88 22.32 -15.58
CA MET A 139 -13.49 22.13 -15.97
C MET A 139 -13.26 20.86 -16.81
N VAL A 140 -14.32 20.18 -17.26
CA VAL A 140 -14.22 18.91 -18.00
C VAL A 140 -13.21 18.99 -19.15
N GLY A 141 -12.32 18.01 -19.23
CA GLY A 141 -11.26 17.91 -20.23
C GLY A 141 -10.00 18.72 -19.93
N GLN A 142 -10.02 19.62 -18.93
CA GLN A 142 -8.81 20.27 -18.44
C GLN A 142 -8.01 19.32 -17.55
N SER A 143 -6.69 19.49 -17.53
CA SER A 143 -5.81 18.68 -16.70
C SER A 143 -5.93 19.03 -15.23
N VAL A 144 -5.89 18.00 -14.39
CA VAL A 144 -5.84 18.12 -12.93
C VAL A 144 -4.37 18.28 -12.57
N PRO A 145 -3.92 19.44 -12.06
CA PRO A 145 -2.54 19.60 -11.62
C PRO A 145 -2.25 18.64 -10.48
N ALA A 146 -1.11 17.95 -10.55
CA ALA A 146 -0.65 17.12 -9.45
C ALA A 146 -0.03 18.00 -8.35
N ASP A 147 -0.23 17.60 -7.10
CA ASP A 147 0.27 18.31 -5.91
C ASP A 147 0.94 17.32 -4.96
N TYR A 148 2.26 17.21 -5.12
CA TYR A 148 3.12 16.29 -4.36
C TYR A 148 3.97 16.99 -3.31
N GLU A 149 4.12 18.31 -3.41
CA GLU A 149 5.06 19.05 -2.59
C GLU A 149 4.55 19.13 -1.15
N MET A 150 5.48 19.14 -0.19
CA MET A 150 5.14 19.61 1.15
C MET A 150 4.99 21.13 1.10
N ASP A 151 3.86 21.64 1.57
CA ASP A 151 3.57 23.08 1.55
C ASP A 151 4.60 23.84 2.39
N GLN A 152 5.44 24.63 1.73
CA GLN A 152 6.52 25.35 2.40
C GLN A 152 6.00 26.47 3.31
N GLU A 153 4.77 26.96 3.11
CA GLU A 153 4.12 27.87 4.05
C GLU A 153 3.85 27.20 5.40
N VAL A 154 3.70 25.87 5.42
CA VAL A 154 3.56 25.08 6.65
C VAL A 154 4.92 24.63 7.18
N VAL A 155 5.81 24.15 6.30
CA VAL A 155 7.12 23.61 6.69
C VAL A 155 7.99 24.66 7.36
N THR A 156 7.96 25.89 6.85
CA THR A 156 8.79 27.01 7.35
C THR A 156 8.06 27.91 8.34
N ASP A 157 6.83 27.57 8.74
CA ASP A 157 6.10 28.34 9.73
C ASP A 157 6.75 28.19 11.12
N PRO A 158 7.11 29.29 11.81
CA PRO A 158 7.73 29.23 13.14
C PRO A 158 6.91 28.48 14.20
N ARG A 159 5.60 28.29 13.99
CA ARG A 159 4.73 27.53 14.89
C ARG A 159 4.92 26.01 14.76
N TYR A 160 5.36 25.55 13.58
CA TYR A 160 5.38 24.13 13.22
C TYR A 160 6.80 23.62 12.90
N GLU A 161 7.69 24.46 12.37
CA GLU A 161 9.02 24.06 11.86
C GLU A 161 9.82 23.17 12.83
N GLY A 162 9.75 23.46 14.14
CA GLY A 162 10.48 22.73 15.18
C GLY A 162 9.84 21.41 15.65
N ARG A 163 8.62 21.10 15.21
CA ARG A 163 7.86 19.91 15.65
C ARG A 163 7.44 18.98 14.52
N LEU A 164 7.63 19.37 13.25
CA LEU A 164 7.12 18.60 12.11
C LEU A 164 7.63 17.16 12.05
N LYS A 165 8.91 16.93 12.37
CA LYS A 165 9.46 15.57 12.41
C LYS A 165 8.77 14.75 13.50
N ASP A 166 8.68 15.29 14.72
CA ASP A 166 8.00 14.64 15.84
C ASP A 166 6.52 14.37 15.51
N ASP A 167 5.84 15.32 14.84
CA ASP A 167 4.45 15.18 14.40
C ASP A 167 4.30 14.05 13.36
N LEU A 168 5.25 13.92 12.42
CA LEU A 168 5.27 12.83 11.42
C LEU A 168 5.57 11.45 12.03
N LEU A 169 6.17 11.42 13.22
CA LEU A 169 6.46 10.20 13.98
C LEU A 169 5.38 9.89 15.04
N ALA A 170 4.45 10.82 15.30
CA ALA A 170 3.47 10.70 16.38
C ALA A 170 2.40 9.62 16.13
N ILE A 171 2.19 9.24 14.88
CA ILE A 171 1.26 8.18 14.46
C ILE A 171 1.96 7.23 13.48
N PRO A 172 1.45 5.99 13.32
CA PRO A 172 2.03 5.04 12.39
C PRO A 172 2.03 5.54 10.94
N THR A 173 2.91 4.94 10.14
CA THR A 173 3.00 5.14 8.70
C THR A 173 2.49 3.92 7.96
N ILE A 174 1.70 4.15 6.90
CA ILE A 174 1.39 3.16 5.87
C ILE A 174 2.11 3.56 4.59
N SER A 175 2.94 2.66 4.05
CA SER A 175 3.57 2.83 2.74
C SER A 175 2.90 1.93 1.71
N LEU A 176 2.50 2.52 0.58
CA LEU A 176 2.02 1.81 -0.59
C LEU A 176 3.09 1.85 -1.67
N VAL A 177 3.51 0.68 -2.14
CA VAL A 177 4.47 0.55 -3.24
C VAL A 177 3.83 -0.22 -4.39
N ALA A 178 3.68 0.45 -5.53
CA ALA A 178 3.09 -0.11 -6.75
C ALA A 178 3.85 0.39 -7.99
N ASP A 179 3.65 -0.26 -9.13
CA ASP A 179 4.15 0.26 -10.39
C ASP A 179 3.54 1.65 -10.65
N SER A 180 4.39 2.63 -10.96
CA SER A 180 3.95 4.00 -11.26
C SER A 180 2.94 4.04 -12.42
N ARG A 181 3.04 3.11 -13.38
CA ARG A 181 2.08 2.97 -14.48
C ARG A 181 0.71 2.51 -13.97
N ASP A 182 0.67 1.58 -13.03
CA ASP A 182 -0.58 1.10 -12.43
C ASP A 182 -1.34 2.22 -11.69
N LEU A 183 -0.61 3.21 -11.19
CA LEU A 183 -1.19 4.38 -10.54
C LEU A 183 -1.55 5.48 -11.54
N PHE A 184 -0.64 5.84 -12.44
CA PHE A 184 -0.70 7.12 -13.16
C PHE A 184 -0.67 7.01 -14.69
N ASP A 185 -0.66 5.81 -15.27
CA ASP A 185 -0.81 5.66 -16.72
C ASP A 185 -2.17 6.24 -17.19
N LEU A 186 -2.18 6.89 -18.35
CA LEU A 186 -3.38 7.55 -18.87
C LEU A 186 -4.49 6.56 -19.24
N VAL A 187 -4.13 5.35 -19.64
CA VAL A 187 -5.08 4.33 -20.10
C VAL A 187 -5.55 3.50 -18.91
N ASP A 188 -4.62 2.99 -18.11
CA ASP A 188 -4.91 1.97 -17.10
C ASP A 188 -4.54 2.39 -15.67
N GLY A 189 -4.02 3.59 -15.46
CA GLY A 189 -3.67 4.11 -14.13
C GLY A 189 -4.90 4.38 -13.28
N ILE A 190 -4.98 3.75 -12.10
CA ILE A 190 -6.18 3.86 -11.24
C ILE A 190 -6.39 5.26 -10.67
N TYR A 191 -5.33 6.04 -10.51
CA TYR A 191 -5.39 7.39 -9.94
C TYR A 191 -5.85 8.39 -11.00
N VAL A 192 -5.35 8.28 -12.23
CA VAL A 192 -5.78 9.09 -13.39
C VAL A 192 -7.23 8.79 -13.77
N ASN A 193 -7.63 7.52 -13.69
CA ASN A 193 -8.98 7.06 -14.02
C ASN A 193 -9.81 6.79 -12.76
N SER A 194 -9.74 7.69 -11.78
CA SER A 194 -10.28 7.52 -10.43
C SER A 194 -11.77 7.21 -10.35
N TRP A 195 -12.57 7.58 -11.36
CA TRP A 195 -14.01 7.29 -11.43
C TRP A 195 -14.34 5.84 -11.85
N MET A 196 -13.37 5.10 -12.37
CA MET A 196 -13.59 3.74 -12.84
C MET A 196 -13.76 2.75 -11.68
N THR A 197 -14.39 1.60 -11.95
CA THR A 197 -14.85 0.66 -10.92
C THR A 197 -14.69 -0.80 -11.31
N GLY A 198 -14.83 -1.69 -10.34
CA GLY A 198 -14.81 -3.13 -10.56
C GLY A 198 -13.41 -3.71 -10.58
N ARG A 199 -13.32 -5.01 -10.86
CA ARG A 199 -12.08 -5.79 -10.76
C ARG A 199 -11.04 -5.39 -11.82
N ALA A 200 -11.48 -4.90 -12.99
CA ALA A 200 -10.58 -4.42 -14.03
C ALA A 200 -9.75 -3.19 -13.61
N TRP A 201 -10.16 -2.49 -12.55
CA TRP A 201 -9.52 -1.28 -12.01
C TRP A 201 -8.88 -1.56 -10.64
N GLU A 202 -8.45 -2.79 -10.42
CA GLU A 202 -7.63 -3.19 -9.28
C GLU A 202 -6.20 -3.41 -9.77
N ARG A 203 -5.22 -2.97 -8.97
CA ARG A 203 -3.79 -3.08 -9.29
C ARG A 203 -3.03 -3.72 -8.14
N PRO A 204 -1.97 -4.52 -8.40
CA PRO A 204 -1.13 -5.05 -7.33
C PRO A 204 -0.45 -3.92 -6.56
N VAL A 205 -0.38 -4.05 -5.24
CA VAL A 205 0.34 -3.13 -4.36
C VAL A 205 0.99 -3.91 -3.22
N SER A 206 2.18 -3.48 -2.82
CA SER A 206 2.79 -3.87 -1.55
C SER A 206 2.40 -2.85 -0.49
N VAL A 207 1.92 -3.32 0.66
CA VAL A 207 1.47 -2.49 1.78
C VAL A 207 2.35 -2.78 2.97
N GLU A 208 2.97 -1.74 3.51
CA GLU A 208 3.78 -1.80 4.72
C GLU A 208 3.17 -0.89 5.77
N MET A 209 3.24 -1.29 7.04
CA MET A 209 2.93 -0.42 8.17
C MET A 209 4.02 -0.51 9.22
N PHE A 210 4.45 0.64 9.74
CA PHE A 210 5.46 0.74 10.80
C PHE A 210 5.18 1.96 11.68
N ASP A 211 5.63 1.92 12.94
CA ASP A 211 5.45 3.00 13.90
C ASP A 211 6.51 4.11 13.77
N GLY A 212 6.38 5.18 14.56
CA GLY A 212 7.35 6.28 14.59
C GLY A 212 8.75 5.89 15.09
N ASN A 213 8.93 4.72 15.70
CA ASN A 213 10.23 4.19 16.09
C ASN A 213 10.85 3.31 15.00
N GLY A 214 10.17 3.13 13.86
CA GLY A 214 10.59 2.22 12.80
C GLY A 214 10.29 0.75 13.11
N GLN A 215 9.48 0.43 14.11
CA GLN A 215 9.06 -0.94 14.35
C GLN A 215 8.07 -1.38 13.27
N THR A 216 8.46 -2.40 12.50
CA THR A 216 7.57 -3.05 11.53
C THR A 216 6.35 -3.63 12.23
N MET A 217 5.17 -3.22 11.78
CA MET A 217 3.88 -3.77 12.21
C MET A 217 3.46 -4.93 11.29
N PHE A 218 3.45 -4.68 9.98
CA PHE A 218 3.24 -5.71 8.97
C PHE A 218 3.78 -5.30 7.60
N GLN A 219 4.00 -6.29 6.74
CA GLN A 219 4.07 -6.14 5.29
C GLN A 219 3.17 -7.18 4.63
N VAL A 220 2.40 -6.76 3.63
CA VAL A 220 1.52 -7.65 2.89
C VAL A 220 1.22 -7.11 1.50
N ASN A 221 1.10 -8.01 0.52
CA ASN A 221 0.61 -7.64 -0.81
C ASN A 221 -0.93 -7.66 -0.87
N ALA A 222 -1.50 -6.71 -1.60
CA ALA A 222 -2.94 -6.55 -1.75
C ALA A 222 -3.31 -6.03 -3.15
N GLY A 223 -4.61 -6.05 -3.45
CA GLY A 223 -5.16 -5.27 -4.56
C GLY A 223 -5.44 -3.84 -4.11
N LEU A 224 -5.09 -2.87 -4.92
CA LEU A 224 -5.36 -1.44 -4.71
C LEU A 224 -6.43 -0.96 -5.69
N ARG A 225 -7.37 -0.16 -5.19
CA ARG A 225 -8.31 0.57 -6.04
C ARG A 225 -8.74 1.88 -5.40
N ILE A 226 -9.09 2.86 -6.22
CA ILE A 226 -9.72 4.09 -5.75
C ILE A 226 -11.11 3.82 -5.14
N HIS A 227 -11.37 4.44 -4.00
CA HIS A 227 -12.59 4.26 -3.21
C HIS A 227 -13.49 5.51 -3.21
N GLY A 228 -14.80 5.29 -3.27
CA GLY A 228 -15.80 6.27 -2.88
C GLY A 228 -16.87 6.50 -3.94
N GLY A 229 -17.56 7.63 -3.82
CA GLY A 229 -18.52 8.11 -4.81
C GLY A 229 -18.00 9.41 -5.40
N ALA A 230 -18.53 10.54 -4.92
CA ALA A 230 -18.11 11.88 -5.34
C ALA A 230 -16.62 12.14 -5.11
N SER A 231 -16.03 11.61 -4.04
CA SER A 231 -14.61 11.73 -3.67
C SER A 231 -13.63 11.20 -4.71
N ARG A 232 -14.13 10.46 -5.70
CA ARG A 232 -13.33 9.91 -6.81
C ARG A 232 -13.26 10.85 -8.00
N TYR A 233 -14.04 11.93 -8.02
CA TYR A 233 -13.94 12.93 -9.06
C TYR A 233 -12.93 14.01 -8.66
N PRO A 234 -11.92 14.31 -9.49
CA PRO A 234 -10.93 15.34 -9.20
C PRO A 234 -11.51 16.74 -8.93
N SER A 235 -12.69 17.03 -9.49
CA SER A 235 -13.43 18.28 -9.25
C SER A 235 -13.97 18.40 -7.82
N TRP A 236 -14.12 17.28 -7.12
CA TRP A 236 -14.58 17.20 -5.73
C TRP A 236 -13.43 17.01 -4.75
N SER A 237 -12.45 16.19 -5.12
CA SER A 237 -11.25 15.98 -4.32
C SER A 237 -10.10 15.62 -5.24
N ALA A 238 -9.03 16.42 -5.22
CA ALA A 238 -7.84 16.15 -6.01
C ALA A 238 -7.07 14.93 -5.47
N LYS A 239 -7.10 14.73 -4.14
CA LYS A 239 -6.61 13.50 -3.50
C LYS A 239 -7.72 12.46 -3.39
N HIS A 240 -7.40 11.17 -3.56
CA HIS A 240 -8.41 10.10 -3.55
C HIS A 240 -8.25 9.08 -2.42
N ASN A 241 -9.39 8.53 -1.98
CA ASN A 241 -9.40 7.43 -1.02
C ASN A 241 -8.91 6.15 -1.71
N PHE A 242 -8.25 5.27 -0.96
CA PHE A 242 -7.87 3.96 -1.44
C PHE A 242 -8.69 2.85 -0.77
N ARG A 243 -8.80 1.72 -1.45
CA ARG A 243 -9.29 0.46 -0.92
C ARG A 243 -8.21 -0.58 -1.16
N LEU A 244 -7.80 -1.21 -0.08
CA LEU A 244 -6.99 -2.43 -0.09
C LEU A 244 -7.92 -3.63 -0.11
N LEU A 245 -7.66 -4.58 -1.01
CA LEU A 245 -8.42 -5.80 -1.21
C LEU A 245 -7.49 -7.00 -1.02
N PHE A 246 -7.70 -7.78 0.03
CA PHE A 246 -6.90 -8.96 0.31
C PHE A 246 -7.46 -10.14 -0.45
N LYS A 247 -6.78 -10.54 -1.52
CA LYS A 247 -7.24 -11.58 -2.45
C LYS A 247 -6.07 -12.43 -2.89
N ARG A 248 -6.35 -13.70 -3.13
CA ARG A 248 -5.36 -14.69 -3.57
C ARG A 248 -4.62 -14.30 -4.85
N GLU A 249 -5.25 -13.49 -5.70
CA GLU A 249 -4.63 -12.99 -6.93
C GLU A 249 -3.49 -11.99 -6.68
N TYR A 250 -3.44 -11.37 -5.49
CA TYR A 250 -2.44 -10.37 -5.11
C TYR A 250 -1.58 -10.80 -3.92
N GLY A 251 -2.01 -11.79 -3.13
CA GLY A 251 -1.34 -12.21 -1.90
C GLY A 251 -2.30 -12.93 -0.94
N PRO A 252 -2.14 -12.78 0.37
CA PRO A 252 -3.07 -13.33 1.36
C PRO A 252 -4.52 -12.86 1.12
N THR A 253 -5.49 -13.73 1.42
CA THR A 253 -6.93 -13.39 1.30
C THR A 253 -7.48 -12.56 2.45
N LYS A 254 -6.67 -12.36 3.49
CA LYS A 254 -6.98 -11.47 4.61
C LYS A 254 -5.68 -10.86 5.13
N LEU A 255 -5.74 -9.61 5.57
CA LEU A 255 -4.77 -9.07 6.51
C LEU A 255 -5.07 -9.68 7.89
N LYS A 256 -4.03 -10.19 8.57
CA LYS A 256 -4.11 -10.72 9.93
C LYS A 256 -3.24 -9.87 10.84
N TYR A 257 -3.84 -8.85 11.43
CA TYR A 257 -3.14 -7.89 12.29
C TYR A 257 -4.18 -7.14 13.16
N PRO A 258 -3.96 -6.95 14.48
CA PRO A 258 -4.88 -6.24 15.36
C PRO A 258 -4.85 -4.71 15.14
N LEU A 259 -5.27 -4.27 13.95
CA LEU A 259 -5.09 -2.90 13.45
C LEU A 259 -5.79 -1.83 14.31
N PHE A 260 -6.90 -2.18 14.96
CA PHE A 260 -7.75 -1.24 15.69
C PHE A 260 -7.86 -1.53 17.19
N GLY A 261 -6.97 -2.37 17.73
CA GLY A 261 -6.94 -2.71 19.16
C GLY A 261 -7.87 -3.87 19.53
N GLU A 262 -8.03 -4.09 20.83
CA GLU A 262 -8.65 -5.31 21.41
C GLU A 262 -10.15 -5.43 21.15
N ASP A 263 -10.85 -4.31 20.93
CA ASP A 263 -12.30 -4.29 20.70
C ASP A 263 -12.69 -4.56 19.23
N ALA A 264 -11.70 -4.76 18.36
CA ALA A 264 -11.88 -5.01 16.93
C ALA A 264 -11.39 -6.41 16.51
N THR A 265 -11.88 -6.89 15.37
CA THR A 265 -11.33 -8.08 14.72
C THR A 265 -9.87 -7.86 14.32
N ASP A 266 -9.09 -8.94 14.30
CA ASP A 266 -7.72 -8.96 13.83
C ASP A 266 -7.60 -9.45 12.37
N GLU A 267 -8.71 -9.78 11.71
CA GLU A 267 -8.72 -10.25 10.33
C GLU A 267 -9.58 -9.39 9.39
N PHE A 268 -9.00 -8.88 8.29
CA PHE A 268 -9.69 -8.02 7.33
C PHE A 268 -9.58 -8.53 5.89
N ASP A 269 -10.71 -8.62 5.17
CA ASP A 269 -10.72 -8.89 3.72
C ASP A 269 -10.55 -7.62 2.87
N THR A 270 -10.88 -6.48 3.46
CA THR A 270 -10.90 -5.17 2.82
C THR A 270 -10.58 -4.12 3.87
N LEU A 271 -9.67 -3.21 3.54
CA LEU A 271 -9.40 -2.01 4.33
C LEU A 271 -9.59 -0.78 3.45
N ILE A 272 -10.13 0.31 4.01
CA ILE A 272 -10.25 1.58 3.30
C ILE A 272 -9.23 2.54 3.90
N LEU A 273 -8.42 3.18 3.05
CA LEU A 273 -7.60 4.31 3.45
C LEU A 273 -8.36 5.56 3.03
N ARG A 274 -9.04 6.18 4.00
CA ARG A 274 -9.93 7.31 3.79
C ARG A 274 -9.19 8.62 4.04
N LEU A 275 -9.28 9.53 3.09
CA LEU A 275 -8.87 10.92 3.26
C LEU A 275 -9.78 11.61 4.27
N PRO A 276 -9.21 12.32 5.24
CA PRO A 276 -10.00 13.17 6.10
C PRO A 276 -10.46 14.40 5.29
N GLY A 277 -11.68 14.86 5.54
CA GLY A 277 -12.21 16.10 4.95
C GLY A 277 -13.08 15.94 3.70
N VAL A 278 -12.95 14.84 2.95
CA VAL A 278 -13.79 14.60 1.77
C VAL A 278 -15.16 14.04 2.18
N GLY A 279 -16.19 14.89 2.14
CA GLY A 279 -17.55 14.57 2.57
C GLY A 279 -17.85 14.96 4.02
N ASP A 280 -16.83 15.35 4.79
CA ASP A 280 -16.96 15.88 6.15
C ASP A 280 -17.12 17.41 6.13
N THR A 281 -16.55 18.05 5.11
CA THR A 281 -16.67 19.47 4.76
C THR A 281 -16.43 19.63 3.24
N TRP A 282 -16.71 20.79 2.66
CA TRP A 282 -16.55 21.03 1.22
C TRP A 282 -15.10 21.35 0.83
N SER A 283 -14.14 20.48 1.14
CA SER A 283 -12.69 20.72 0.96
C SER A 283 -12.18 20.55 -0.49
N GLY A 284 -13.02 20.76 -1.48
CA GLY A 284 -12.69 20.53 -2.89
C GLY A 284 -12.06 21.75 -3.56
N PRO A 285 -11.42 21.56 -4.74
CA PRO A 285 -10.86 22.66 -5.54
C PRO A 285 -11.88 23.77 -5.87
N ILE A 286 -13.17 23.45 -5.84
CA ILE A 286 -14.27 24.35 -6.19
C ILE A 286 -14.82 25.14 -4.99
N TRP A 287 -14.68 24.63 -3.76
CA TRP A 287 -15.48 25.09 -2.60
C TRP A 287 -14.67 25.64 -1.42
N GLY A 288 -13.34 25.55 -1.45
CA GLY A 288 -12.43 26.15 -0.48
C GLY A 288 -12.20 25.32 0.79
N SER A 289 -10.98 25.40 1.34
CA SER A 289 -10.44 24.50 2.37
C SER A 289 -10.47 25.05 3.81
N ASN A 290 -11.07 26.20 4.06
CA ASN A 290 -10.84 26.92 5.34
C ASN A 290 -11.55 26.32 6.56
N TRP A 291 -12.44 25.33 6.38
CA TRP A 291 -13.29 24.80 7.47
C TRP A 291 -13.10 23.31 7.75
N VAL A 292 -12.07 22.68 7.19
CA VAL A 292 -11.90 21.23 7.33
C VAL A 292 -11.49 20.87 8.76
N SER A 293 -12.34 20.12 9.46
CA SER A 293 -12.07 19.68 10.85
C SER A 293 -11.34 18.34 10.94
N TYR A 294 -11.33 17.55 9.88
CA TYR A 294 -10.80 16.17 9.80
C TYR A 294 -11.37 15.16 10.81
N LEU A 295 -12.22 15.56 11.75
CA LEU A 295 -12.63 14.72 12.88
C LEU A 295 -14.11 14.30 12.85
N ASN A 296 -14.95 14.95 12.02
CA ASN A 296 -16.40 14.74 12.07
C ASN A 296 -16.82 13.27 11.91
N ASP A 297 -16.29 12.59 10.89
CA ASP A 297 -16.60 11.18 10.60
C ASP A 297 -16.22 10.26 11.76
N GLN A 298 -14.98 10.41 12.26
CA GLN A 298 -14.50 9.61 13.38
C GLN A 298 -15.32 9.87 14.63
N TRP A 299 -15.59 11.14 14.95
CA TRP A 299 -16.39 11.49 16.13
C TRP A 299 -17.78 10.85 16.09
N VAL A 300 -18.44 10.82 14.93
CA VAL A 300 -19.75 10.17 14.78
C VAL A 300 -19.64 8.65 14.95
N ILE A 301 -18.64 8.03 14.33
CA ILE A 301 -18.40 6.58 14.41
C ILE A 301 -18.10 6.16 15.86
N ASP A 302 -17.20 6.86 16.53
CA ASP A 302 -16.82 6.62 17.92
C ASP A 302 -18.01 6.81 18.85
N THR A 303 -18.77 7.90 18.68
CA THR A 303 -19.99 8.14 19.47
C THR A 303 -21.03 7.02 19.26
N GLN A 304 -21.21 6.53 18.03
CA GLN A 304 -22.13 5.43 17.76
C GLN A 304 -21.70 4.13 18.47
N ARG A 305 -20.39 3.83 18.49
CA ARG A 305 -19.83 2.69 19.22
C ARG A 305 -19.96 2.85 20.73
N ASP A 306 -19.68 4.03 21.28
CA ASP A 306 -19.81 4.34 22.70
C ASP A 306 -21.27 4.22 23.20
N LEU A 307 -22.23 4.48 22.32
CA LEU A 307 -23.66 4.27 22.57
C LEU A 307 -24.09 2.79 22.43
N GLY A 308 -23.15 1.86 22.18
CA GLY A 308 -23.38 0.43 22.10
C GLY A 308 -23.92 -0.07 20.75
N SER A 309 -23.85 0.76 19.71
CA SER A 309 -24.28 0.38 18.36
C SER A 309 -23.11 -0.17 17.54
N LEU A 310 -23.40 -1.08 16.60
CA LEU A 310 -22.42 -1.59 15.66
C LEU A 310 -21.92 -0.46 14.74
N ALA A 311 -20.61 -0.19 14.75
CA ALA A 311 -19.95 0.80 13.91
C ALA A 311 -18.50 0.36 13.59
N SER A 312 -17.96 0.84 12.46
CA SER A 312 -16.59 0.54 12.02
C SER A 312 -15.53 1.05 13.00
N HIS A 313 -14.38 0.40 13.06
CA HIS A 313 -13.20 0.93 13.74
C HIS A 313 -12.33 1.76 12.80
N THR A 314 -11.65 2.76 13.37
CA THR A 314 -10.78 3.69 12.63
C THR A 314 -9.49 3.95 13.40
N SER A 315 -8.43 4.26 12.68
CA SER A 315 -7.18 4.75 13.25
C SER A 315 -6.62 5.90 12.39
N TRP A 316 -5.48 6.44 12.77
CA TRP A 316 -4.74 7.45 12.02
C TRP A 316 -3.42 6.89 11.52
N ALA A 317 -3.07 7.22 10.28
CA ALA A 317 -1.76 6.94 9.74
C ALA A 317 -1.31 8.04 8.77
N HIS A 318 0.00 8.26 8.72
CA HIS A 318 0.64 8.93 7.59
C HIS A 318 0.65 7.97 6.40
N LEU A 319 0.20 8.43 5.23
CA LEU A 319 0.26 7.65 4.00
C LEU A 319 1.44 8.08 3.16
N TYR A 320 2.21 7.10 2.68
CA TYR A 320 3.20 7.26 1.63
C TYR A 320 2.80 6.45 0.39
N VAL A 321 3.01 6.99 -0.80
CA VAL A 321 2.78 6.31 -2.08
C VAL A 321 4.05 6.39 -2.90
N ASN A 322 4.67 5.26 -3.18
CA ASN A 322 5.96 5.15 -3.87
C ASN A 322 7.04 6.08 -3.27
N GLY A 323 7.08 6.17 -1.93
CA GLY A 323 8.05 6.98 -1.19
C GLY A 323 7.69 8.47 -1.06
N LEU A 324 6.66 8.97 -1.74
CA LEU A 324 6.17 10.33 -1.51
C LEU A 324 5.17 10.37 -0.36
N TYR A 325 5.33 11.34 0.54
CA TYR A 325 4.35 11.59 1.58
C TYR A 325 3.06 12.13 0.95
N TRP A 326 1.98 11.36 1.11
CA TRP A 326 0.70 11.63 0.48
C TRP A 326 -0.23 12.45 1.39
N GLY A 327 -0.01 12.37 2.70
CA GLY A 327 -0.74 13.12 3.71
C GLY A 327 -1.30 12.22 4.82
N LEU A 328 -2.17 12.81 5.63
CA LEU A 328 -2.88 12.13 6.71
C LEU A 328 -4.04 11.30 6.14
N TYR A 329 -4.11 10.03 6.52
CA TYR A 329 -5.18 9.11 6.14
C TYR A 329 -5.74 8.38 7.35
N ARG A 330 -6.99 7.91 7.21
CA ARG A 330 -7.66 7.07 8.20
C ARG A 330 -7.88 5.67 7.63
N PRO A 331 -7.14 4.66 8.10
CA PRO A 331 -7.56 3.27 7.95
C PRO A 331 -8.93 3.09 8.62
N ILE A 332 -9.88 2.50 7.91
CA ILE A 332 -11.24 2.26 8.40
C ILE A 332 -11.78 0.93 7.89
N GLU A 333 -12.45 0.19 8.77
CA GLU A 333 -13.19 -1.00 8.41
C GLU A 333 -14.32 -0.70 7.43
N ARG A 334 -14.47 -1.55 6.41
CA ARG A 334 -15.61 -1.48 5.52
C ARG A 334 -16.80 -2.22 6.15
N PRO A 335 -17.96 -1.58 6.38
CA PRO A 335 -19.15 -2.26 6.88
C PRO A 335 -19.81 -3.09 5.76
N ASN A 336 -19.18 -4.21 5.42
CA ASN A 336 -19.65 -5.21 4.46
C ASN A 336 -20.12 -6.48 5.19
N ALA A 337 -20.40 -7.54 4.44
CA ALA A 337 -20.80 -8.83 5.01
C ALA A 337 -19.70 -9.45 5.92
N ALA A 338 -18.41 -9.25 5.62
CA ALA A 338 -17.32 -9.77 6.43
C ALA A 338 -17.19 -9.03 7.77
N PHE A 339 -17.37 -7.71 7.77
CA PHE A 339 -17.50 -6.91 8.98
C PHE A 339 -18.69 -7.40 9.81
N ALA A 340 -19.89 -7.49 9.21
CA ALA A 340 -21.07 -7.99 9.93
C ALA A 340 -20.85 -9.39 10.53
N ALA A 341 -20.20 -10.31 9.79
CA ALA A 341 -19.90 -11.65 10.28
C ALA A 341 -18.86 -11.70 11.42
N SER A 342 -18.10 -10.63 11.63
CA SER A 342 -17.10 -10.54 12.71
C SER A 342 -17.70 -9.99 14.00
N TYR A 343 -18.81 -9.24 13.92
CA TYR A 343 -19.37 -8.48 15.05
C TYR A 343 -20.86 -8.77 15.37
N LEU A 344 -21.55 -9.58 14.56
CA LEU A 344 -22.92 -10.08 14.78
C LEU A 344 -22.93 -11.60 14.85
#